data_AF-A0A7J4RLR7-F1
#
_entry.id   AF-A0A7J4RLR7-F1
#
_cell.length_a   1.000
_cell.length_b   1.000
_cell.length_c   1.000
_cell.angle_alpha   90.00
_cell.angle_beta   90.00
_cell.angle_gamma   90.00
#
_symmetry.space_group_name_H-M   'P 1'
#
loop_
_entity.id
_entity.type
_entity.pdbx_description
1 polymer ?
#
loop_
_entity_poly.entity_id
_entity_poly.type
_entity_poly.pdbx_seq_one_letter_code
_entity_poly.pdbx_strand_id
1 'polypeptide(L)'
;IMIEQGVIDLDIWIPGVPFEPSVGCGFTITAIPIPHRSELSDNHALIIRGKSKSLLFMPDQDSWEETIIEDIGIVEWLNRMDIDIALIDGTFWDYDEISSRDITEIPHPPVTETLDRLGAKKNSDPDIEFTHFNHTNPLLEMNSVQSKKLLSMGWGISEQGGVYRL
;
A
#
# COMPACT_ATOMS: atom_id res chain seq x y z
N ILE A 1 -19.80 21.11 13.69
CA ILE A 1 -20.42 20.67 14.95
C ILE A 1 -19.41 20.01 15.90
N MET A 2 -18.88 18.80 15.66
CA MET A 2 -18.00 18.14 16.65
C MET A 2 -16.65 18.85 16.89
N ILE A 3 -16.01 19.35 15.81
CA ILE A 3 -14.79 20.17 15.90
C ILE A 3 -15.10 21.50 16.64
N GLU A 4 -16.16 22.20 16.21
CA GLU A 4 -16.58 23.48 16.80
C GLU A 4 -16.99 23.36 18.28
N GLN A 5 -17.46 22.19 18.70
CA GLN A 5 -17.83 21.88 20.09
C GLN A 5 -16.64 21.39 20.93
N GLY A 6 -15.43 21.29 20.38
CA GLY A 6 -14.23 20.82 21.07
C GLY A 6 -14.28 19.34 21.45
N VAL A 7 -15.10 18.55 20.76
CA VAL A 7 -15.15 17.08 20.94
C VAL A 7 -14.04 16.41 20.14
N ILE A 8 -13.59 17.05 19.06
CA ILE A 8 -12.49 16.60 18.20
C ILE A 8 -11.48 17.73 18.10
N ASP A 9 -10.25 17.45 18.53
CA ASP A 9 -9.09 18.29 18.22
C ASP A 9 -8.47 17.79 16.92
N LEU A 10 -8.27 18.70 15.97
CA LEU A 10 -7.62 18.40 14.71
C LEU A 10 -6.12 18.61 14.84
N ASP A 11 -5.35 17.58 14.49
CA ASP A 11 -3.94 17.71 14.16
C ASP A 11 -3.79 17.56 12.65
N ILE A 12 -3.50 18.67 11.98
CA ILE A 12 -3.47 18.72 10.51
C ILE A 12 -2.06 18.42 10.04
N TRP A 13 -1.92 17.35 9.26
CA TRP A 13 -0.63 16.95 8.70
C TRP A 13 -0.37 17.68 7.38
N ILE A 14 0.90 17.95 7.12
CA ILE A 14 1.35 18.52 5.84
C ILE A 14 1.92 17.36 5.00
N PRO A 15 1.41 17.12 3.78
CA PRO A 15 1.93 16.06 2.93
C PRO A 15 3.44 16.20 2.70
N GLY A 16 4.15 15.08 2.73
CA GLY A 16 5.61 15.01 2.61
C GLY A 16 6.40 15.47 3.84
N VAL A 17 5.75 16.00 4.87
CA VAL A 17 6.43 16.44 6.11
C VAL A 17 6.27 15.36 7.19
N PRO A 18 7.37 14.81 7.74
CA PRO A 18 7.30 13.84 8.82
C PRO A 18 6.81 14.48 10.13
N PHE A 19 6.00 13.76 10.89
CA PHE A 19 5.55 14.16 12.23
C PHE A 19 5.59 12.97 13.22
N GLU A 20 5.66 13.27 14.52
CA GLU A 20 5.51 12.26 15.58
C GLU A 20 4.04 12.21 16.03
N PRO A 21 3.38 11.03 16.03
CA PRO A 21 1.97 10.94 16.48
C PRO A 21 1.76 11.30 17.95
N SER A 22 2.79 11.10 18.78
CA SER A 22 2.85 11.65 20.13
C SER A 22 4.29 11.99 20.48
N VAL A 23 4.47 13.03 21.29
CA VAL A 23 5.79 13.56 21.65
C VAL A 23 6.68 12.46 22.22
N GLY A 24 7.80 12.19 21.55
CA GLY A 24 8.80 11.23 21.99
C GLY A 24 8.39 9.76 21.83
N CYS A 25 7.38 9.45 21.03
CA CYS A 25 6.98 8.06 20.74
C CYS A 25 8.08 7.25 20.02
N GLY A 26 9.05 7.93 19.41
CA GLY A 26 10.23 7.31 18.84
C GLY A 26 10.05 6.75 17.43
N PHE A 27 9.00 7.16 16.72
CA PHE A 27 8.79 6.91 15.30
C PHE A 27 8.11 8.12 14.65
N THR A 28 8.23 8.23 13.33
CA THR A 28 7.57 9.30 12.55
C THR A 28 6.62 8.71 11.52
N ILE A 29 5.60 9.49 11.16
CA ILE A 29 4.70 9.21 10.05
C ILE A 29 4.88 10.32 9.01
N THR A 30 4.95 9.95 7.74
CA THR A 30 4.92 10.89 6.60
C THR A 30 3.78 10.49 5.67
N ALA A 31 2.83 11.40 5.44
CA ALA A 31 1.78 11.18 4.45
C ALA A 31 2.29 11.53 3.05
N ILE A 32 2.23 10.59 2.11
CA ILE A 32 2.63 10.78 0.71
C ILE A 32 1.37 10.78 -0.14
N PRO A 33 1.06 11.87 -0.87
CA PRO A 33 -0.09 11.90 -1.76
C PRO A 33 -0.02 10.78 -2.78
N ILE A 34 -1.12 10.05 -2.93
CA ILE A 34 -1.30 9.03 -3.98
C ILE A 34 -2.42 9.52 -4.88
N PRO A 35 -2.19 9.66 -6.20
CA PRO A 35 -3.27 9.94 -7.14
C PRO A 35 -4.34 8.86 -7.01
N HIS A 36 -5.57 9.29 -6.74
CA HIS A 36 -6.73 8.43 -6.69
C HIS A 36 -7.92 9.23 -7.20
N ARG A 37 -8.81 8.57 -7.94
CA ARG A 37 -10.01 9.16 -8.50
C ARG A 37 -11.00 9.47 -7.39
N SER A 38 -10.80 10.58 -6.70
CA SER A 38 -11.82 11.12 -5.81
C SER A 38 -12.08 12.58 -6.11
N GLU A 39 -13.25 12.82 -6.68
CA GLU A 39 -13.83 14.16 -6.89
C GLU A 39 -14.04 14.92 -5.55
N LEU A 40 -13.83 14.27 -4.39
CA LEU A 40 -14.14 14.77 -3.05
C LEU A 40 -13.15 14.36 -1.91
N SER A 41 -12.05 13.66 -2.16
CA SER A 41 -11.10 13.27 -1.09
C SER A 41 -9.65 13.21 -1.54
N ASP A 42 -8.73 13.51 -0.63
CA ASP A 42 -7.29 13.31 -0.83
C ASP A 42 -6.90 11.89 -0.40
N ASN A 43 -6.24 11.11 -1.26
CA ASN A 43 -5.67 9.80 -0.91
C ASN A 43 -4.18 9.94 -0.57
N HIS A 44 -3.73 9.22 0.46
CA HIS A 44 -2.36 9.23 0.91
C HIS A 44 -1.90 7.83 1.32
N ALA A 45 -0.70 7.45 0.88
CA ALA A 45 0.08 6.42 1.53
C ALA A 45 0.73 6.99 2.80
N LEU A 46 1.02 6.12 3.77
CA LEU A 46 1.73 6.50 4.99
C LEU A 46 3.07 5.79 5.04
N ILE A 47 4.16 6.56 5.19
CA ILE A 47 5.47 6.02 5.55
C ILE A 47 5.64 6.12 7.06
N ILE A 48 5.80 4.98 7.72
CA ILE A 48 6.07 4.89 9.16
C ILE A 48 7.56 4.54 9.32
N ARG A 49 8.35 5.44 9.92
CA ARG A 49 9.77 5.20 10.18
C ARG A 49 9.99 4.94 11.66
N GLY A 50 10.34 3.69 11.99
CA GLY A 50 10.73 3.25 13.33
C GLY A 50 12.22 3.47 13.60
N LYS A 51 12.75 2.79 14.61
CA LYS A 51 14.16 2.93 15.01
C LYS A 51 15.12 2.16 14.12
N SER A 52 14.64 1.11 13.48
CA SER A 52 15.44 0.13 12.75
C SER A 52 14.94 -0.13 11.33
N LYS A 53 13.64 0.05 11.08
CA LYS A 53 13.02 -0.13 9.77
C LYS A 53 11.98 0.92 9.47
N SER A 54 11.62 1.01 8.19
CA SER A 54 10.51 1.78 7.67
C SER A 54 9.44 0.88 7.03
N LEU A 55 8.20 1.35 7.07
CA LEU A 55 7.06 0.69 6.46
C LEU A 55 6.26 1.68 5.61
N LEU A 56 6.02 1.35 4.35
CA LEU A 56 5.01 2.00 3.52
C LEU A 56 3.68 1.27 3.69
N PHE A 57 2.63 1.99 4.04
CA PHE A 57 1.25 1.52 4.02
C PHE A 57 0.50 2.27 2.92
N MET A 58 0.23 1.57 1.82
CA MET A 58 -0.44 2.08 0.61
C MET A 58 -1.53 1.10 0.21
N PRO A 59 -2.64 1.03 0.96
CA PRO A 59 -3.68 0.03 0.74
C PRO A 59 -4.49 0.25 -0.55
N ASP A 60 -4.41 1.43 -1.16
CA ASP A 60 -5.27 1.85 -2.25
C ASP A 60 -4.50 2.76 -3.24
N GLN A 61 -4.63 2.48 -4.53
CA GLN A 61 -4.13 3.31 -5.64
C GLN A 61 -4.88 2.98 -6.95
N ASP A 62 -4.96 3.94 -7.87
CA ASP A 62 -5.62 3.73 -9.16
C ASP A 62 -4.76 2.96 -10.16
N SER A 63 -3.47 3.33 -10.26
CA SER A 63 -2.50 2.73 -11.19
C SER A 63 -1.06 2.99 -10.80
N TRP A 64 -0.14 2.15 -11.29
CA TRP A 64 1.29 2.37 -11.10
C TRP A 64 1.82 3.56 -11.92
N GLU A 65 1.25 3.84 -13.10
CA GLU A 65 1.62 4.97 -13.96
C GLU A 65 1.40 6.33 -13.26
N GLU A 66 0.33 6.45 -12.49
CA GLU A 66 0.04 7.68 -11.75
C GLU A 66 0.84 7.75 -10.45
N THR A 67 0.98 6.63 -9.73
CA THR A 67 1.78 6.57 -8.49
C THR A 67 3.27 6.81 -8.73
N ILE A 68 3.82 6.29 -9.83
CA ILE A 68 5.23 6.38 -10.18
C ILE A 68 5.35 7.16 -11.49
N ILE A 69 5.41 8.50 -11.37
CA ILE A 69 5.52 9.42 -12.52
C ILE A 69 6.87 9.27 -13.25
N GLU A 70 7.90 8.81 -12.54
CA GLU A 70 9.22 8.57 -13.11
C GLU A 70 9.28 7.22 -13.83
N ASP A 71 10.10 7.10 -14.88
CA ASP A 71 10.34 5.83 -15.59
C ASP A 71 11.25 4.90 -14.78
N ILE A 72 10.74 4.42 -13.63
CA ILE A 72 11.41 3.52 -12.70
C ILE A 72 10.46 2.40 -12.24
N GLY A 73 11.04 1.25 -11.86
CA GLY A 73 10.27 0.14 -11.31
C GLY A 73 9.89 0.34 -9.84
N ILE A 74 8.91 -0.45 -9.37
CA ILE A 74 8.36 -0.41 -8.00
C ILE A 74 9.47 -0.55 -6.94
N VAL A 75 10.38 -1.51 -7.11
CA VAL A 75 11.48 -1.75 -6.17
C VAL A 75 12.40 -0.53 -6.05
N GLU A 76 12.76 0.09 -7.17
CA GLU A 76 13.60 1.30 -7.17
C GLU A 76 12.86 2.48 -6.52
N TRP A 77 11.57 2.63 -6.80
CA TRP A 77 10.73 3.64 -6.18
C TRP A 77 10.69 3.50 -4.64
N LEU A 78 10.48 2.28 -4.14
CA LEU A 78 10.52 1.98 -2.70
C LEU A 78 11.91 2.25 -2.08
N ASN A 79 12.98 1.83 -2.75
CA ASN A 79 14.34 2.04 -2.27
C ASN A 79 14.72 3.53 -2.17
N ARG A 80 14.28 4.36 -3.12
CA ARG A 80 14.53 5.82 -3.08
C ARG A 80 13.86 6.50 -1.89
N MET A 81 12.78 5.93 -1.39
CA MET A 81 12.09 6.39 -0.18
C MET A 81 12.62 5.74 1.10
N ASP A 82 13.64 4.87 1.00
CA ASP A 82 14.22 4.11 2.10
C ASP A 82 13.16 3.27 2.82
N ILE A 83 12.44 2.42 2.06
CA ILE A 83 11.37 1.54 2.54
C ILE A 83 11.89 0.11 2.72
N ASP A 84 11.80 -0.45 3.93
CA ASP A 84 12.12 -1.87 4.19
C ASP A 84 10.95 -2.81 3.95
N ILE A 85 9.73 -2.37 4.30
CA ILE A 85 8.49 -3.15 4.22
C ILE A 85 7.43 -2.32 3.49
N ALA A 86 6.76 -2.88 2.50
CA ALA A 86 5.68 -2.22 1.79
C ALA A 86 4.40 -3.07 1.84
N LEU A 87 3.34 -2.52 2.42
CA LEU A 87 2.00 -3.07 2.39
C LEU A 87 1.23 -2.33 1.29
N ILE A 88 1.01 -2.99 0.16
CA ILE A 88 0.48 -2.36 -1.05
C ILE A 88 -0.90 -2.91 -1.42
N ASP A 89 -1.63 -2.13 -2.22
CA ASP A 89 -2.93 -2.50 -2.78
C ASP A 89 -2.90 -3.88 -3.42
N GLY A 90 -3.77 -4.75 -2.95
CA GLY A 90 -4.05 -6.07 -3.52
C GLY A 90 -5.54 -6.29 -3.72
N THR A 91 -6.34 -5.24 -3.94
CA THR A 91 -7.80 -5.29 -3.99
C THR A 91 -8.29 -6.43 -4.87
N PHE A 92 -7.77 -6.52 -6.10
CA PHE A 92 -8.07 -7.59 -7.05
C PHE A 92 -6.79 -8.30 -7.51
N TRP A 93 -6.82 -9.61 -7.56
CA TRP A 93 -5.83 -10.47 -8.20
C TRP A 93 -5.77 -10.22 -9.72
N ASP A 94 -6.91 -10.22 -10.39
CA ASP A 94 -7.07 -9.92 -11.82
C ASP A 94 -8.44 -9.28 -12.10
N TYR A 95 -8.62 -8.79 -13.33
CA TYR A 95 -9.88 -8.15 -13.75
C TYR A 95 -11.04 -9.13 -13.92
N ASP A 96 -10.81 -10.45 -13.97
CA ASP A 96 -11.88 -11.45 -14.11
C ASP A 96 -12.74 -11.54 -12.83
N GLU A 97 -12.26 -11.00 -11.71
CA GLU A 97 -13.04 -10.83 -10.48
C GLU A 97 -14.19 -9.84 -10.62
N ILE A 98 -14.09 -8.89 -11.57
CA ILE A 98 -15.05 -7.80 -11.74
C ILE A 98 -16.12 -8.23 -12.75
N SER A 99 -17.14 -8.91 -12.24
CA SER A 99 -18.19 -9.53 -13.08
C SER A 99 -19.27 -8.57 -13.60
N SER A 100 -19.48 -7.41 -12.97
CA SER A 100 -20.68 -6.59 -13.20
C SER A 100 -20.47 -5.07 -13.20
N ARG A 101 -19.23 -4.62 -13.00
CA ARG A 101 -18.89 -3.20 -12.92
C ARG A 101 -17.91 -2.83 -14.01
N ASP A 102 -17.97 -1.58 -14.45
CA ASP A 102 -16.96 -1.06 -15.35
C ASP A 102 -15.65 -0.90 -14.58
N ILE A 103 -14.56 -1.47 -15.10
CA ILE A 103 -13.23 -1.42 -14.48
C ILE A 103 -12.76 0.03 -14.37
N THR A 104 -13.18 0.90 -15.30
CA THR A 104 -12.83 2.34 -15.25
C THR A 104 -13.47 3.06 -14.07
N GLU A 105 -14.48 2.47 -13.44
CA GLU A 105 -15.16 3.02 -12.28
C GLU A 105 -14.57 2.54 -10.95
N ILE A 106 -13.67 1.55 -10.98
CA ILE A 106 -12.98 1.01 -9.79
C ILE A 106 -11.51 0.70 -10.16
N PRO A 107 -10.73 1.73 -10.53
CA PRO A 107 -9.35 1.52 -10.94
C PRO A 107 -8.55 1.03 -9.73
N HIS A 108 -7.99 -0.17 -9.84
CA HIS A 108 -6.90 -0.66 -9.01
C HIS A 108 -5.96 -1.46 -9.92
N PRO A 109 -4.64 -1.35 -9.75
CA PRO A 109 -3.70 -2.22 -10.46
C PRO A 109 -3.87 -3.64 -9.94
N PRO A 110 -4.17 -4.63 -10.79
CA PRO A 110 -4.30 -5.99 -10.32
C PRO A 110 -2.98 -6.52 -9.74
N VAL A 111 -3.07 -7.46 -8.80
CA VAL A 111 -1.89 -8.15 -8.26
C VAL A 111 -1.08 -8.78 -9.39
N THR A 112 -1.72 -9.38 -10.37
CA THR A 112 -1.04 -10.00 -11.54
C THR A 112 -0.18 -9.00 -12.31
N GLU A 113 -0.69 -7.80 -12.57
CA GLU A 113 0.07 -6.73 -13.21
C GLU A 113 1.26 -6.28 -12.35
N THR A 114 1.02 -6.11 -11.05
CA THR A 114 2.07 -5.75 -10.08
C THR A 114 3.17 -6.80 -10.04
N LEU A 115 2.82 -8.09 -10.07
CA LEU A 115 3.77 -9.20 -10.13
C LEU A 115 4.57 -9.21 -11.42
N ASP A 116 3.97 -8.85 -12.56
CA ASP A 116 4.68 -8.76 -13.84
C ASP A 116 5.71 -7.62 -13.83
N ARG A 117 5.40 -6.49 -13.18
CA ARG A 117 6.35 -5.38 -12.96
C ARG A 117 7.48 -5.74 -11.99
N LEU A 118 7.16 -6.49 -10.93
CA LEU A 118 8.12 -6.88 -9.88
C LEU A 118 9.06 -8.01 -10.32
N GLY A 119 8.53 -9.02 -11.01
CA GLY A 119 9.24 -10.27 -11.24
C GLY A 119 9.47 -11.06 -9.94
N ALA A 120 10.47 -11.96 -9.94
CA ALA A 120 10.84 -12.72 -8.75
C ALA A 120 11.70 -11.86 -7.80
N LYS A 121 11.39 -11.93 -6.50
CA LYS A 121 12.09 -11.21 -5.43
C LYS A 121 13.58 -11.55 -5.38
N LYS A 122 14.41 -10.53 -5.23
CA LYS A 122 15.85 -10.63 -4.96
C LYS A 122 16.14 -10.37 -3.49
N ASN A 123 17.32 -10.80 -3.03
CA ASN A 123 17.73 -10.66 -1.62
C ASN A 123 17.83 -9.19 -1.14
N SER A 124 18.03 -8.24 -2.05
CA SER A 124 18.14 -6.81 -1.74
C SER A 124 16.81 -6.07 -1.83
N ASP A 125 15.74 -6.74 -2.28
CA ASP A 125 14.45 -6.10 -2.47
C ASP A 125 13.73 -5.96 -1.12
N PRO A 126 12.93 -4.90 -0.92
CA PRO A 126 12.11 -4.76 0.27
C PRO A 126 11.11 -5.91 0.43
N ASP A 127 10.62 -6.09 1.65
CA ASP A 127 9.53 -7.02 1.92
C ASP A 127 8.22 -6.40 1.42
N ILE A 128 7.71 -6.86 0.28
CA ILE A 128 6.43 -6.40 -0.28
C ILE A 128 5.34 -7.42 0.05
N GLU A 129 4.27 -6.94 0.67
CA GLU A 129 3.07 -7.71 0.97
C GLU A 129 1.83 -7.00 0.39
N PHE A 130 0.91 -7.80 -0.14
CA PHE A 130 -0.38 -7.31 -0.60
C PHE A 130 -1.38 -7.25 0.55
N THR A 131 -2.22 -6.22 0.59
CA THR A 131 -3.28 -6.01 1.58
C THR A 131 -4.54 -5.45 0.93
N HIS A 132 -5.54 -5.06 1.73
CA HIS A 132 -6.80 -4.45 1.24
C HIS A 132 -7.59 -5.33 0.25
N PHE A 133 -7.59 -6.64 0.47
CA PHE A 133 -8.25 -7.58 -0.42
C PHE A 133 -9.76 -7.35 -0.52
N ASN A 134 -10.29 -7.31 -1.75
CA ASN A 134 -11.71 -7.52 -1.94
C ASN A 134 -12.09 -8.97 -1.59
N HIS A 135 -13.32 -9.18 -1.15
CA HIS A 135 -13.83 -10.50 -0.77
C HIS A 135 -13.80 -11.57 -1.88
N THR A 136 -13.67 -11.16 -3.15
CA THR A 136 -13.51 -12.07 -4.29
C THR A 136 -12.08 -12.57 -4.48
N ASN A 137 -11.11 -11.94 -3.81
CA ASN A 137 -9.71 -12.13 -4.12
C ASN A 137 -9.23 -13.52 -3.70
N PRO A 138 -8.67 -14.33 -4.63
CA PRO A 138 -8.21 -15.69 -4.33
C PRO A 138 -7.01 -15.74 -3.36
N LEU A 139 -6.36 -14.61 -3.06
CA LEU A 139 -5.31 -14.52 -2.04
C LEU A 139 -5.84 -14.68 -0.61
N LEU A 140 -7.15 -14.50 -0.39
CA LEU A 140 -7.80 -14.82 0.88
C LEU A 140 -7.73 -16.32 1.21
N GLU A 141 -7.55 -17.16 0.19
CA GLU A 141 -7.40 -18.60 0.33
C GLU A 141 -5.92 -19.00 0.24
N MET A 142 -5.28 -19.25 1.38
CA MET A 142 -3.82 -19.52 1.47
C MET A 142 -3.35 -20.72 0.61
N ASN A 143 -4.24 -21.67 0.32
CA ASN A 143 -3.95 -22.85 -0.49
C ASN A 143 -4.27 -22.70 -1.98
N SER A 144 -4.78 -21.54 -2.41
CA SER A 144 -5.10 -21.27 -3.82
C SER A 144 -3.85 -21.33 -4.71
N VAL A 145 -4.07 -21.48 -6.02
CA VAL A 145 -2.98 -21.48 -7.00
C VAL A 145 -2.31 -20.10 -7.04
N GLN A 146 -3.10 -19.05 -6.84
CA GLN A 146 -2.69 -17.65 -6.82
C GLN A 146 -1.79 -17.35 -5.62
N SER A 147 -2.20 -17.74 -4.41
CA SER A 147 -1.39 -17.59 -3.19
C SER A 147 -0.05 -18.32 -3.33
N LYS A 148 -0.07 -19.56 -3.85
CA LYS A 148 1.17 -20.33 -4.11
C LYS A 148 2.06 -19.67 -5.15
N LYS A 149 1.50 -19.12 -6.24
CA LYS A 149 2.25 -18.40 -7.26
C LYS A 149 2.96 -17.19 -6.64
N LEU A 150 2.21 -16.34 -5.93
CA LEU A 150 2.74 -15.14 -5.29
C LEU A 150 3.86 -15.48 -4.30
N LEU A 151 3.62 -16.43 -3.39
CA LEU A 151 4.63 -16.87 -2.41
C LEU A 151 5.87 -17.48 -3.07
N SER A 152 5.71 -18.21 -4.19
CA SER A 152 6.84 -18.78 -4.93
C SER A 152 7.72 -17.73 -5.60
N MET A 153 7.18 -16.54 -5.87
CA MET A 153 7.91 -15.38 -6.37
C MET A 153 8.61 -14.59 -5.24
N GLY A 154 8.37 -14.95 -3.98
CA GLY A 154 9.00 -14.36 -2.79
C GLY A 154 8.27 -13.17 -2.19
N TRP A 155 7.09 -12.82 -2.71
CA TRP A 155 6.24 -11.75 -2.19
C TRP A 155 5.28 -12.28 -1.12
N GLY A 156 4.69 -11.39 -0.31
CA GLY A 156 3.85 -11.77 0.83
C GLY A 156 2.37 -11.40 0.67
N ILE A 157 1.56 -11.97 1.57
CA ILE A 157 0.13 -11.70 1.73
C ILE A 157 -0.03 -11.24 3.18
N SER A 158 -0.54 -10.03 3.40
CA SER A 158 -0.77 -9.54 4.76
C SER A 158 -1.93 -10.28 5.41
N GLU A 159 -1.73 -10.70 6.66
CA GLU A 159 -2.71 -11.48 7.42
C GLU A 159 -3.38 -10.63 8.51
N GLN A 160 -4.63 -10.95 8.84
CA GLN A 160 -5.33 -10.32 9.95
C GLN A 160 -4.57 -10.56 11.27
N GLY A 161 -4.28 -9.48 11.98
CA GLY A 161 -3.49 -9.53 13.22
C GLY A 161 -1.98 -9.59 13.01
N GLY A 162 -1.50 -9.41 11.78
CA GLY A 162 -0.08 -9.25 11.47
C GLY A 162 0.58 -8.15 12.32
N VAL A 163 1.83 -8.40 12.74
CA VAL A 163 2.62 -7.48 13.56
C VAL A 163 3.96 -7.21 12.87
N TYR A 164 4.19 -5.95 12.52
CA TYR A 164 5.44 -5.48 11.95
C TYR A 164 6.28 -4.79 13.03
N ARG A 165 7.58 -5.10 13.08
CA ARG A 165 8.53 -4.50 14.01
C ARG A 165 9.45 -3.55 13.26
N LEU A 166 9.37 -2.27 13.63
CA LEU A 166 10.07 -1.15 13.00
C LEU A 166 11.12 -0.54 13.93
#